data_AF-E3MHG9-F1
#
_entry.id   AF-E3MHG9-F1
#
_cell.length_a   1.000
_cell.length_b   1.000
_cell.length_c   1.000
_cell.angle_alpha   90.00
_cell.angle_beta   90.00
_cell.angle_gamma   90.00
#
_symmetry.space_group_name_H-M   'P 1'
#
loop_
_entity.id
_entity.type
_entity.pdbx_description
1 polymer ?
#
loop_
_entity_poly.entity_id
_entity_poly.type
_entity_poly.pdbx_seq_one_letter_code
_entity_poly.pdbx_strand_id
1 'polypeptide(L)'
;MDLKYIELVILTKILSNSTPLDEIKAALSSYPEDNDFRKKCEIAVAVREGRPMDVVLITVSLIGADFLDGFLVENLGSRSKPETPPSSMTLPESKEPKNCLNNADRAYIHLKYKEMNEHVPIDEKRKIAQHLGVTLIKVQNRISYLTRHSQKLQGVEKKRRLNKSEREYITKEYQKNDGQLTGEQKKEIAKHLGLPVRKVQGRVNRMKSYEHEKRKKTVKQILDNYQISYEQLVESDKE
;
A
#
# COMPACT_ATOMS: atom_id res chain seq x y z
N MET A 1 22.90 24.09 -21.92
CA MET A 1 21.90 23.12 -22.40
C MET A 1 21.90 21.99 -21.38
N ASP A 2 20.78 21.70 -20.72
CA ASP A 2 20.73 20.73 -19.62
C ASP A 2 21.08 19.31 -20.11
N LEU A 3 21.88 18.56 -19.35
CA LEU A 3 22.21 17.17 -19.68
C LEU A 3 20.96 16.32 -19.94
N LYS A 4 19.90 16.53 -19.14
CA LYS A 4 18.60 15.85 -19.27
C LYS A 4 17.86 16.18 -20.57
N TYR A 5 18.06 17.38 -21.11
CA TYR A 5 17.47 17.79 -22.38
C TYR A 5 18.13 17.07 -23.56
N ILE A 6 19.47 16.92 -23.50
CA ILE A 6 20.23 16.17 -24.51
C ILE A 6 19.83 14.69 -24.50
N GLU A 7 19.67 14.08 -23.32
CA GLU A 7 19.20 12.70 -23.20
C GLU A 7 17.82 12.49 -23.86
N LEU A 8 16.87 13.40 -23.59
CA LEU A 8 15.52 13.32 -24.13
C LEU A 8 15.50 13.41 -25.66
N VAL A 9 16.29 14.32 -26.23
CA VAL A 9 16.40 14.49 -27.69
C VAL A 9 16.96 13.22 -28.34
N ILE A 10 17.98 12.61 -27.73
CA ILE A 10 18.61 11.38 -28.26
C ILE A 10 17.64 10.20 -28.20
N LEU A 11 16.97 9.98 -27.07
CA LEU A 11 15.99 8.88 -26.92
C LEU A 11 14.83 9.02 -27.90
N THR A 12 14.33 10.24 -28.08
CA THR A 12 13.25 10.53 -29.04
C THR A 12 13.70 10.21 -30.47
N LYS A 13 14.96 10.52 -30.81
CA LYS A 13 15.53 10.23 -32.13
C LYS A 13 15.76 8.74 -32.39
N ILE A 14 16.09 7.97 -31.36
CA ILE A 14 16.17 6.50 -31.45
C ILE A 14 14.79 5.92 -31.79
N LEU A 15 13.73 6.44 -31.18
CA LEU A 15 12.35 5.97 -31.35
C LEU A 15 11.70 6.45 -32.66
N SER A 16 12.14 7.55 -33.27
CA SER A 16 11.52 8.16 -34.44
C SER A 16 11.78 7.44 -35.78
N ASN A 17 12.34 6.23 -35.77
CA ASN A 17 12.69 5.42 -36.95
C ASN A 17 13.62 6.07 -38.00
N SER A 18 14.05 7.32 -37.78
CA SER A 18 14.80 8.15 -38.73
C SER A 18 16.29 7.82 -38.83
N THR A 19 16.83 7.05 -37.88
CA THR A 19 18.27 6.73 -37.81
C THR A 19 18.45 5.21 -37.86
N PRO A 20 19.37 4.66 -38.68
CA PRO A 20 19.62 3.22 -38.72
C PRO A 20 20.03 2.66 -37.35
N LEU A 21 19.52 1.48 -37.01
CA LEU A 21 19.81 0.84 -35.72
C LEU A 21 21.28 0.44 -35.57
N ASP A 22 21.94 0.08 -36.66
CA ASP A 22 23.35 -0.33 -36.65
C ASP A 22 24.27 0.84 -36.26
N GLU A 23 23.97 2.06 -36.74
CA GLU A 23 24.67 3.28 -36.35
C GLU A 23 24.45 3.62 -34.86
N ILE A 24 23.22 3.43 -34.37
CA ILE A 24 22.88 3.64 -32.95
C ILE A 24 23.64 2.64 -32.08
N LYS A 25 23.63 1.35 -32.42
CA LYS A 25 24.32 0.29 -31.66
C LYS A 25 25.83 0.47 -31.67
N ALA A 26 26.41 0.86 -32.81
CA ALA A 26 27.83 1.18 -32.90
C ALA A 26 28.18 2.37 -32.00
N ALA A 27 27.37 3.43 -31.98
CA ALA A 27 27.59 4.56 -31.07
C ALA A 27 27.48 4.15 -29.59
N LEU A 28 26.51 3.30 -29.24
CA LEU A 28 26.32 2.82 -27.86
C LEU A 28 27.44 1.91 -27.36
N SER A 29 28.11 1.16 -28.24
CA SER A 29 29.25 0.31 -27.85
C SER A 29 30.46 1.08 -27.30
N SER A 30 30.52 2.41 -27.53
CA SER A 30 31.56 3.27 -26.96
C SER A 30 31.34 3.60 -25.47
N TYR A 31 30.13 3.34 -24.93
CA TYR A 31 29.78 3.61 -23.54
C TYR A 31 29.97 2.34 -22.68
N PRO A 32 30.36 2.45 -21.40
CA PRO A 32 30.42 1.30 -20.48
C PRO A 32 29.05 0.64 -20.28
N GLU A 33 29.01 -0.70 -20.10
CA GLU A 33 27.76 -1.47 -19.92
C GLU A 33 26.93 -1.04 -18.71
N ASP A 34 27.60 -0.58 -17.65
CA ASP A 34 26.95 -0.11 -16.42
C ASP A 34 26.44 1.33 -16.50
N ASN A 35 26.63 2.02 -17.63
CA ASN A 35 26.22 3.41 -17.78
C ASN A 35 24.68 3.54 -17.90
N ASP A 36 24.07 4.32 -17.02
CA ASP A 36 22.63 4.54 -16.99
C ASP A 36 22.07 5.11 -18.30
N PHE A 37 22.82 6.00 -18.96
CA PHE A 37 22.43 6.57 -20.25
C PHE A 37 22.48 5.51 -21.37
N ARG A 38 23.50 4.63 -21.37
CA ARG A 38 23.57 3.48 -22.29
C ARG A 38 22.36 2.56 -22.11
N LYS A 39 22.03 2.20 -20.87
CA LYS A 39 20.86 1.35 -20.55
C LYS A 39 19.53 1.97 -21.02
N LYS A 40 19.34 3.28 -20.83
CA LYS A 40 18.16 4.00 -21.37
C LYS A 40 18.07 3.92 -22.89
N CYS A 41 19.20 4.07 -23.59
CA CYS A 41 19.24 3.96 -25.04
C CYS A 41 19.02 2.52 -25.52
N GLU A 42 19.55 1.52 -24.81
CA GLU A 42 19.29 0.10 -25.11
C GLU A 42 17.82 -0.27 -24.91
N ILE A 43 17.15 0.31 -23.91
CA ILE A 43 15.69 0.21 -23.75
C ILE A 43 14.97 0.78 -24.98
N ALA A 44 15.34 1.98 -25.43
CA ALA A 44 14.72 2.60 -26.61
C ALA A 44 14.95 1.79 -27.90
N VAL A 45 16.14 1.19 -28.05
CA VAL A 45 16.45 0.27 -29.15
C VAL A 45 15.60 -1.01 -29.06
N ALA A 46 15.49 -1.62 -27.87
CA ALA A 46 14.67 -2.81 -27.67
C ALA A 46 13.17 -2.55 -27.91
N VAL A 47 12.66 -1.37 -27.55
CA VAL A 47 11.30 -0.92 -27.89
C VAL A 47 11.13 -0.86 -29.41
N ARG A 48 12.08 -0.23 -30.11
CA ARG A 48 12.03 -0.07 -31.57
C ARG A 48 12.14 -1.40 -32.33
N GLU A 49 12.90 -2.35 -31.81
CA GLU A 49 13.05 -3.70 -32.38
C GLU A 49 11.91 -4.65 -31.99
N GLY A 50 10.95 -4.20 -31.17
CA GLY A 50 9.87 -5.06 -30.71
C GLY A 50 10.37 -6.21 -29.84
N ARG A 51 11.39 -5.97 -29.00
CA ARG A 51 11.95 -6.92 -28.03
C ARG A 51 11.47 -6.59 -26.60
N PRO A 52 10.19 -6.87 -26.26
CA PRO A 52 9.61 -6.43 -24.99
C PRO A 52 10.25 -7.08 -23.77
N MET A 53 10.78 -8.30 -23.88
CA MET A 53 11.46 -8.96 -22.78
C MET A 53 12.79 -8.27 -22.42
N ASP A 54 13.51 -7.78 -23.43
CA ASP A 54 14.77 -7.07 -23.22
C ASP A 54 14.52 -5.69 -22.62
N VAL A 55 13.43 -5.01 -23.01
CA VAL A 55 12.95 -3.78 -22.36
C VAL A 55 12.76 -4.01 -20.86
N VAL A 56 12.06 -5.08 -20.48
CA VAL A 56 11.81 -5.40 -19.06
C VAL A 56 13.12 -5.70 -18.34
N LEU A 57 13.98 -6.55 -18.89
CA LEU A 57 15.22 -6.96 -18.25
C LEU A 57 16.18 -5.77 -18.03
N ILE A 58 16.32 -4.90 -19.02
CA ILE A 58 17.20 -3.73 -18.93
C ILE A 58 16.59 -2.68 -17.98
N THR A 59 15.27 -2.47 -18.00
CA THR A 59 14.59 -1.54 -17.07
C THR A 59 14.74 -1.98 -15.62
N VAL A 60 14.69 -3.28 -15.35
CA VAL A 60 14.90 -3.86 -14.02
C VAL A 60 16.34 -3.67 -13.55
N SER A 61 17.31 -3.81 -14.45
CA SER A 61 18.72 -3.52 -14.17
C SER A 61 18.95 -2.02 -13.87
N LEU A 62 18.13 -1.13 -14.42
CA LEU A 62 18.25 0.32 -14.25
C LEU A 62 17.53 0.86 -13.00
N ILE A 63 16.34 0.35 -12.68
CA ILE A 63 15.45 0.87 -11.64
C ILE A 63 15.46 -0.01 -10.37
N GLY A 64 15.92 -1.25 -10.48
CA GLY A 64 15.86 -2.25 -9.42
C GLY A 64 14.62 -3.15 -9.53
N ALA A 65 14.68 -4.30 -8.85
CA ALA A 65 13.68 -5.38 -8.93
C ALA A 65 12.25 -4.99 -8.49
N ASP A 66 12.08 -3.85 -7.83
CA ASP A 66 10.79 -3.36 -7.33
C ASP A 66 9.81 -2.97 -8.46
N PHE A 67 10.31 -2.74 -9.69
CA PHE A 67 9.47 -2.44 -10.87
C PHE A 67 8.79 -3.68 -11.48
N LEU A 68 9.38 -4.88 -11.35
CA LEU A 68 8.83 -6.14 -11.89
C LEU A 68 7.50 -6.53 -11.25
N ASP A 69 7.33 -6.21 -9.96
CA ASP A 69 6.15 -6.60 -9.19
C ASP A 69 4.87 -5.88 -9.68
N GLY A 70 5.01 -4.71 -10.31
CA GLY A 70 3.89 -3.98 -10.94
C GLY A 70 3.62 -4.43 -12.38
N PHE A 71 4.67 -4.51 -13.21
CA PHE A 71 4.54 -4.78 -14.65
C PHE A 71 4.07 -6.22 -14.96
N LEU A 72 4.52 -7.22 -14.20
CA LEU A 72 4.12 -8.62 -14.37
C LEU A 72 2.65 -8.85 -13.99
N VAL A 73 2.11 -8.06 -13.05
CA VAL A 73 0.73 -8.16 -12.58
C VAL A 73 -0.26 -7.58 -13.59
N GLU A 74 0.14 -6.55 -14.36
CA GLU A 74 -0.73 -5.88 -15.33
C GLU A 74 -0.70 -6.49 -16.75
N ASN A 75 0.43 -7.03 -17.23
CA ASN A 75 0.56 -7.36 -18.67
C ASN A 75 0.68 -8.85 -19.05
N LEU A 76 0.88 -9.79 -18.12
CA LEU A 76 1.06 -11.21 -18.42
C LEU A 76 -0.07 -12.12 -17.91
N GLY A 77 -1.29 -11.58 -17.87
CA GLY A 77 -2.50 -12.37 -17.77
C GLY A 77 -2.64 -13.30 -18.98
N SER A 78 -2.21 -14.55 -18.82
CA SER A 78 -2.56 -15.71 -19.66
C SER A 78 -2.07 -15.66 -21.12
N ARG A 79 -0.85 -16.12 -21.40
CA ARG A 79 -0.55 -16.66 -22.74
C ARG A 79 0.43 -17.82 -22.69
N SER A 80 0.02 -18.88 -23.39
CA SER A 80 0.66 -20.18 -23.57
C SER A 80 2.12 -20.10 -24.05
N LYS A 81 2.90 -21.09 -23.62
CA LYS A 81 4.31 -21.41 -23.98
C LYS A 81 4.67 -21.08 -25.43
N PRO A 82 5.86 -20.48 -25.69
CA PRO A 82 6.60 -20.75 -26.91
C PRO A 82 7.42 -22.03 -26.74
N GLU A 83 7.28 -22.94 -27.70
CA GLU A 83 8.11 -24.13 -27.86
C GLU A 83 9.58 -23.73 -28.08
N THR A 84 10.50 -24.41 -27.39
CA THR A 84 11.96 -24.26 -27.55
C THR A 84 12.49 -25.41 -28.42
N PRO A 85 13.45 -25.15 -29.34
CA PRO A 85 14.02 -26.18 -30.22
C PRO A 85 15.01 -27.07 -29.43
N PRO A 86 15.34 -28.27 -29.95
CA PRO A 86 16.01 -29.29 -29.16
C PRO A 86 17.50 -28.98 -29.05
N SER A 87 18.03 -28.94 -27.83
CA SER A 87 19.45 -29.08 -27.62
C SER A 87 19.69 -30.00 -26.44
N SER A 88 20.20 -31.18 -26.80
CA SER A 88 20.77 -32.20 -25.94
C SER A 88 21.69 -31.59 -24.89
N MET A 89 21.46 -31.93 -23.62
CA MET A 89 22.47 -32.30 -22.63
C MET A 89 21.73 -32.82 -21.39
N THR A 90 21.89 -34.12 -21.16
CA THR A 90 21.32 -34.87 -20.04
C THR A 90 21.88 -34.33 -18.72
N LEU A 91 21.04 -33.70 -17.90
CA LEU A 91 21.30 -33.37 -16.49
C LEU A 91 20.39 -34.26 -15.61
N PRO A 92 20.85 -34.66 -14.41
CA PRO A 92 20.13 -35.61 -13.57
C PRO A 92 18.78 -35.01 -13.17
N GLU A 93 17.72 -35.82 -13.18
CA GLU A 93 16.33 -35.44 -12.89
C GLU A 93 16.21 -34.61 -11.62
N SER A 94 16.34 -33.28 -11.75
CA SER A 94 15.84 -32.36 -10.75
C SER A 94 14.33 -32.47 -10.83
N LYS A 95 13.71 -33.07 -9.81
CA LYS A 95 12.25 -33.05 -9.67
C LYS A 95 11.82 -31.59 -9.79
N GLU A 96 11.13 -31.26 -10.88
CA GLU A 96 10.68 -29.89 -11.13
C GLU A 96 9.94 -29.40 -9.87
N PRO A 97 10.30 -28.22 -9.33
CA PRO A 97 9.64 -27.72 -8.14
C PRO A 97 8.15 -27.54 -8.44
N LYS A 98 7.30 -28.03 -7.53
CA LYS A 98 5.86 -27.97 -7.70
C LYS A 98 5.43 -26.51 -7.89
N ASN A 99 4.65 -26.26 -8.94
CA ASN A 99 4.19 -24.93 -9.31
C ASN A 99 3.13 -24.34 -8.34
N CYS A 100 2.56 -25.16 -7.47
CA CYS A 100 1.52 -24.78 -6.51
C CYS A 100 1.78 -25.30 -5.10
N LEU A 101 1.38 -24.50 -4.09
CA LEU A 101 1.32 -24.93 -2.69
C LEU A 101 -0.03 -25.60 -2.43
N ASN A 102 -0.01 -26.89 -2.11
CA ASN A 102 -1.20 -27.63 -1.67
C ASN A 102 -1.58 -27.24 -0.24
N ASN A 103 -2.75 -27.68 0.21
CA ASN A 103 -3.24 -27.36 1.57
C ASN A 103 -2.30 -27.89 2.67
N ALA A 104 -1.70 -29.06 2.47
CA ALA A 104 -0.69 -29.60 3.38
C ALA A 104 0.56 -28.70 3.46
N ASP A 105 1.08 -28.25 2.32
CA ASP A 105 2.23 -27.35 2.25
C ASP A 105 1.94 -26.00 2.95
N ARG A 106 0.73 -25.47 2.73
CA ARG A 106 0.27 -24.23 3.39
C ARG A 106 0.16 -24.41 4.91
N ALA A 107 -0.31 -25.57 5.37
CA ALA A 107 -0.41 -25.89 6.79
C ALA A 107 0.97 -26.03 7.43
N TYR A 108 1.91 -26.70 6.75
CA TYR A 108 3.30 -26.85 7.19
C TYR A 108 4.00 -25.49 7.30
N ILE A 109 3.88 -24.62 6.29
CA ILE A 109 4.43 -23.25 6.34
C ILE A 109 3.83 -22.47 7.51
N HIS A 110 2.52 -22.61 7.75
CA HIS A 110 1.85 -21.92 8.85
C HIS A 110 2.31 -22.41 10.23
N LEU A 111 2.55 -23.71 10.39
CA LEU A 111 3.11 -24.29 11.61
C LEU A 111 4.52 -23.74 11.86
N LYS A 112 5.41 -23.81 10.86
CA LYS A 112 6.77 -23.28 10.97
C LYS A 112 6.81 -21.77 11.23
N TYR A 113 5.88 -21.03 10.65
CA TYR A 113 5.71 -19.60 10.92
C TYR A 113 5.34 -19.31 12.38
N LYS A 114 4.48 -20.15 12.99
CA LYS A 114 4.13 -20.05 14.41
C LYS A 114 5.25 -20.48 15.35
N GLU A 115 5.94 -21.59 15.03
CA GLU A 115 7.07 -22.08 15.81
C GLU A 115 8.22 -21.05 15.89
N MET A 116 8.39 -20.23 14.85
CA MET A 116 9.40 -19.18 14.79
C MET A 116 8.88 -17.79 15.18
N ASN A 117 7.85 -17.72 16.03
CA ASN A 117 7.31 -16.46 16.56
C ASN A 117 6.99 -15.41 15.48
N GLU A 118 6.35 -15.84 14.39
CA GLU A 118 5.91 -14.97 13.29
C GLU A 118 7.06 -14.30 12.50
N HIS A 119 8.31 -14.72 12.73
CA HIS A 119 9.49 -14.26 12.00
C HIS A 119 10.33 -15.43 11.49
N VAL A 120 10.23 -15.71 10.19
CA VAL A 120 11.01 -16.77 9.53
C VAL A 120 12.19 -16.11 8.78
N PRO A 121 13.46 -16.40 9.15
CA PRO A 121 14.62 -15.87 8.46
C PRO A 121 14.81 -16.53 7.07
N ILE A 122 15.60 -15.89 6.20
CA ILE A 122 15.72 -16.31 4.79
C ILE A 122 16.24 -17.75 4.63
N ASP A 123 17.15 -18.20 5.49
CA ASP A 123 17.72 -19.54 5.44
C ASP A 123 16.69 -20.62 5.81
N GLU A 124 15.83 -20.33 6.76
CA GLU A 124 14.71 -21.22 7.12
C GLU A 124 13.66 -21.27 6.01
N LYS A 125 13.42 -20.16 5.29
CA LYS A 125 12.57 -20.17 4.10
C LYS A 125 13.15 -21.06 3.00
N ARG A 126 14.49 -21.08 2.83
CA ARG A 126 15.17 -21.97 1.88
C ARG A 126 15.03 -23.44 2.30
N LYS A 127 15.19 -23.76 3.59
CA LYS A 127 14.97 -25.13 4.11
C LYS A 127 13.53 -25.60 3.91
N ILE A 128 12.55 -24.75 4.16
CA ILE A 128 11.13 -25.05 3.95
C ILE A 128 10.85 -25.27 2.45
N ALA A 129 11.41 -24.44 1.57
CA ALA A 129 11.26 -24.57 0.13
C ALA A 129 11.85 -25.90 -0.39
N GLN A 130 13.05 -26.27 0.08
CA GLN A 130 13.69 -27.55 -0.23
C GLN A 130 12.87 -28.73 0.28
N HIS A 131 12.41 -28.68 1.54
CA HIS A 131 11.62 -29.75 2.15
C HIS A 131 10.29 -30.01 1.42
N LEU A 132 9.63 -28.94 0.97
CA LEU A 132 8.36 -29.03 0.25
C LEU A 132 8.51 -29.26 -1.26
N GLY A 133 9.73 -29.15 -1.80
CA GLY A 133 9.98 -29.22 -3.24
C GLY A 133 9.29 -28.09 -4.00
N VAL A 134 9.26 -26.88 -3.43
CA VAL A 134 8.63 -25.68 -4.00
C VAL A 134 9.64 -24.55 -4.12
N THR A 135 9.36 -23.54 -4.95
CA THR A 135 10.26 -22.40 -5.08
C THR A 135 10.25 -21.51 -3.83
N LEU A 136 11.39 -20.90 -3.52
CA LEU A 136 11.57 -19.99 -2.38
C LEU A 136 10.53 -18.85 -2.38
N ILE A 137 10.23 -18.32 -3.56
CA ILE A 137 9.27 -17.24 -3.77
C ILE A 137 7.87 -17.63 -3.25
N LYS A 138 7.43 -18.88 -3.44
CA LYS A 138 6.11 -19.32 -2.96
C LYS A 138 6.04 -19.35 -1.44
N VAL A 139 7.09 -19.82 -0.78
CA VAL A 139 7.21 -19.81 0.68
C VAL A 139 7.24 -18.37 1.20
N GLN A 140 8.01 -17.49 0.54
CA GLN A 140 8.05 -16.05 0.87
C GLN A 140 6.69 -15.40 0.74
N ASN A 141 5.99 -15.58 -0.39
CA ASN A 141 4.67 -15.02 -0.62
C ASN A 141 3.65 -15.51 0.41
N ARG A 142 3.71 -16.79 0.79
CA ARG A 142 2.83 -17.34 1.82
C ARG A 142 3.12 -16.74 3.19
N ILE A 143 4.39 -16.59 3.58
CA ILE A 143 4.78 -15.96 4.85
C ILE A 143 4.37 -14.48 4.85
N SER A 144 4.60 -13.74 3.78
CA SER A 144 4.17 -12.35 3.64
C SER A 144 2.64 -12.20 3.78
N TYR A 145 1.87 -13.14 3.23
CA TYR A 145 0.42 -13.18 3.44
C TYR A 145 0.06 -13.39 4.91
N LEU A 146 0.72 -14.33 5.61
CA LEU A 146 0.49 -14.60 7.03
C LEU A 146 0.79 -13.37 7.88
N THR A 147 1.92 -12.70 7.65
CA THR A 147 2.30 -11.46 8.34
C THR A 147 1.31 -10.33 8.09
N ARG A 148 0.87 -10.12 6.84
CA ARG A 148 -0.16 -9.10 6.55
C ARG A 148 -1.49 -9.44 7.21
N HIS A 149 -1.85 -10.71 7.27
CA HIS A 149 -3.09 -11.17 7.88
C HIS A 149 -3.06 -11.01 9.42
N SER A 150 -1.96 -11.33 10.09
CA SER A 150 -1.80 -11.10 11.54
C SER A 150 -1.88 -9.60 11.87
N GLN A 151 -1.19 -8.75 11.09
CA GLN A 151 -1.27 -7.30 11.23
C GLN A 151 -2.69 -6.75 10.99
N LYS A 152 -3.42 -7.29 10.00
CA LYS A 152 -4.82 -6.91 9.77
C LYS A 152 -5.71 -7.29 10.95
N LEU A 153 -5.55 -8.48 11.53
CA LEU A 153 -6.32 -8.90 12.71
C LEU A 153 -6.03 -7.98 13.90
N GLN A 154 -4.77 -7.66 14.19
CA GLN A 154 -4.40 -6.68 15.21
C GLN A 154 -4.94 -5.27 14.90
N GLY A 155 -5.01 -4.90 13.63
CA GLY A 155 -5.59 -3.64 13.16
C GLY A 155 -7.12 -3.57 13.30
N VAL A 156 -7.82 -4.69 13.16
CA VAL A 156 -9.28 -4.81 13.35
C VAL A 156 -9.63 -4.61 14.83
N GLU A 157 -8.85 -5.17 15.76
CA GLU A 157 -9.00 -4.88 17.19
C GLU A 157 -8.86 -3.39 17.49
N LYS A 158 -7.85 -2.72 16.91
CA LYS A 158 -7.67 -1.25 17.04
C LYS A 158 -8.80 -0.43 16.41
N LYS A 159 -9.51 -1.00 15.42
CA LYS A 159 -10.65 -0.36 14.73
C LYS A 159 -12.01 -0.64 15.36
N ARG A 160 -12.09 -1.42 16.45
CA ARG A 160 -13.34 -1.67 17.18
C ARG A 160 -14.08 -0.37 17.50
N ARG A 161 -15.40 -0.36 17.28
CA ARG A 161 -16.27 0.75 17.69
C ARG A 161 -16.42 0.73 19.21
N LEU A 162 -16.61 1.90 19.82
CA LEU A 162 -16.95 1.98 21.24
C LEU A 162 -18.29 1.27 21.48
N ASN A 163 -18.33 0.38 22.48
CA ASN A 163 -19.53 -0.30 22.94
C ASN A 163 -20.45 0.68 23.68
N LYS A 164 -21.71 0.30 23.91
CA LYS A 164 -22.71 1.16 24.55
C LYS A 164 -22.28 1.59 25.96
N SER A 165 -21.87 0.63 26.80
CA SER A 165 -21.39 0.87 28.17
C SER A 165 -20.17 1.80 28.21
N GLU A 166 -19.20 1.61 27.31
CA GLU A 166 -18.01 2.47 27.20
C GLU A 166 -18.39 3.92 26.85
N ARG A 167 -19.35 4.10 25.93
CA ARG A 167 -19.84 5.44 25.57
C ARG A 167 -20.54 6.10 26.74
N GLU A 168 -21.37 5.35 27.46
CA GLU A 168 -22.09 5.85 28.63
C GLU A 168 -21.13 6.24 29.75
N TYR A 169 -20.09 5.45 30.00
CA TYR A 169 -19.06 5.79 30.97
C TYR A 169 -18.35 7.10 30.60
N ILE A 170 -17.88 7.23 29.35
CA ILE A 170 -17.24 8.47 28.87
C ILE A 170 -18.19 9.66 28.99
N THR A 171 -19.48 9.47 28.70
CA THR A 171 -20.48 10.55 28.83
C THR A 171 -20.72 10.94 30.30
N LYS A 172 -20.80 9.97 31.22
CA LYS A 172 -20.92 10.26 32.66
C LYS A 172 -19.71 11.03 33.19
N GLU A 173 -18.50 10.59 32.86
CA GLU A 173 -17.28 11.29 33.28
C GLU A 173 -17.16 12.69 32.66
N TYR A 174 -17.60 12.86 31.42
CA TYR A 174 -17.67 14.17 30.78
C TYR A 174 -18.66 15.12 31.47
N GLN A 175 -19.82 14.61 31.87
CA GLN A 175 -20.83 15.38 32.59
C GLN A 175 -20.39 15.74 34.02
N LYS A 176 -19.70 14.84 34.72
CA LYS A 176 -19.15 15.09 36.06
C LYS A 176 -18.12 16.21 36.10
N ASN A 177 -17.41 16.43 34.99
CA ASN A 177 -16.37 17.45 34.87
C ASN A 177 -16.86 18.67 34.07
N ASP A 178 -18.14 19.02 34.16
CA ASP A 178 -18.75 20.20 33.53
C ASP A 178 -18.49 20.33 32.02
N GLY A 179 -18.41 19.20 31.31
CA GLY A 179 -18.15 19.17 29.88
C GLY A 179 -16.69 19.45 29.49
N GLN A 180 -15.76 19.40 30.45
CA GLN A 180 -14.33 19.53 30.20
C GLN A 180 -13.58 18.29 30.68
N LEU A 181 -12.77 17.71 29.79
CA LEU A 181 -11.85 16.63 30.17
C LEU A 181 -10.44 17.03 29.76
N THR A 182 -9.53 17.06 30.74
CA THR A 182 -8.10 17.32 30.51
C THR A 182 -7.44 16.15 29.78
N GLY A 183 -6.20 16.34 29.32
CA GLY A 183 -5.43 15.26 28.69
C GLY A 183 -5.20 14.07 29.63
N GLU A 184 -5.01 14.33 30.92
CA GLU A 184 -4.73 13.32 31.95
C GLU A 184 -5.98 12.52 32.30
N GLN A 185 -7.12 13.19 32.52
CA GLN A 185 -8.39 12.52 32.76
C GLN A 185 -8.80 11.60 31.60
N LYS A 186 -8.51 12.01 30.34
CA LYS A 186 -8.74 11.14 29.18
C LYS A 186 -7.83 9.92 29.16
N LYS A 187 -6.58 10.05 29.62
CA LYS A 187 -5.65 8.92 29.76
C LYS A 187 -6.15 7.96 30.84
N GLU A 188 -6.67 8.47 31.94
CA GLU A 188 -7.22 7.67 33.05
C GLU A 188 -8.47 6.90 32.61
N ILE A 189 -9.43 7.56 31.94
CA ILE A 189 -10.61 6.92 31.36
C ILE A 189 -10.20 5.87 30.33
N ALA A 190 -9.21 6.17 29.48
CA ALA A 190 -8.69 5.23 28.50
C ALA A 190 -8.07 3.99 29.15
N LYS A 191 -7.32 4.17 30.25
CA LYS A 191 -6.74 3.09 31.04
C LYS A 191 -7.82 2.23 31.69
N HIS A 192 -8.80 2.85 32.34
CA HIS A 192 -9.92 2.14 32.99
C HIS A 192 -10.73 1.29 32.00
N LEU A 193 -10.93 1.77 30.78
CA LEU A 193 -11.69 1.06 29.75
C LEU A 193 -10.85 0.13 28.87
N GLY A 194 -9.52 0.10 29.03
CA GLY A 194 -8.63 -0.65 28.14
C GLY A 194 -8.65 -0.17 26.69
N LEU A 195 -8.91 1.13 26.48
CA LEU A 195 -9.09 1.73 25.16
C LEU A 195 -7.92 2.66 24.79
N PRO A 196 -7.65 2.88 23.50
CA PRO A 196 -6.74 3.93 23.08
C PRO A 196 -7.29 5.33 23.44
N VAL A 197 -6.43 6.21 23.95
CA VAL A 197 -6.77 7.61 24.31
C VAL A 197 -7.47 8.36 23.16
N ARG A 198 -7.06 8.09 21.91
CA ARG A 198 -7.66 8.67 20.70
C ARG A 198 -9.16 8.37 20.58
N LYS A 199 -9.64 7.21 21.05
CA LYS A 199 -11.06 6.84 21.00
C LYS A 199 -11.87 7.66 21.99
N VAL A 200 -11.35 7.84 23.21
CA VAL A 200 -11.96 8.68 24.25
C VAL A 200 -12.01 10.13 23.76
N GLN A 201 -10.90 10.66 23.24
CA GLN A 201 -10.83 12.01 22.65
C GLN A 201 -11.85 12.19 21.52
N GLY A 202 -11.95 11.22 20.60
CA GLY A 202 -12.89 11.28 19.49
C GLY A 202 -14.35 11.33 19.95
N ARG A 203 -14.70 10.62 21.03
CA ARG A 203 -16.05 10.69 21.63
C ARG A 203 -16.30 12.05 22.26
N VAL A 204 -15.34 12.59 23.01
CA VAL A 204 -15.42 13.91 23.63
C VAL A 204 -15.61 15.01 22.59
N ASN A 205 -14.86 14.98 21.49
CA ASN A 205 -15.00 15.96 20.40
C ASN A 205 -16.41 15.94 19.79
N ARG A 206 -17.01 14.76 19.63
CA ARG A 206 -18.40 14.66 19.15
C ARG A 206 -19.38 15.28 20.13
N MET A 207 -19.22 15.05 21.43
CA MET A 207 -20.09 15.65 22.45
C MET A 207 -19.99 17.18 22.43
N LYS A 208 -18.77 17.73 22.36
CA LYS A 208 -18.55 19.17 22.19
C LYS A 208 -19.22 19.73 20.93
N SER A 209 -19.13 19.00 19.81
CA SER A 209 -19.78 19.41 18.56
C SER A 209 -21.29 19.47 18.70
N TYR A 210 -21.92 18.47 19.33
CA TYR A 210 -23.36 18.46 19.57
C TYR A 210 -23.80 19.60 20.49
N GLU A 211 -23.04 19.90 21.55
CA GLU A 211 -23.32 21.03 22.45
C GLU A 211 -23.21 22.37 21.72
N HIS A 212 -22.20 22.51 20.87
CA HIS A 212 -22.02 23.71 20.05
C HIS A 212 -23.17 23.91 19.05
N GLU A 213 -23.58 22.86 18.35
CA GLU A 213 -24.73 22.91 17.45
C GLU A 213 -26.03 23.24 18.18
N LYS A 214 -26.25 22.65 19.36
CA LYS A 214 -27.43 22.94 20.19
C LYS A 214 -27.46 24.41 20.57
N ARG A 215 -26.34 24.97 21.06
CA ARG A 215 -26.22 26.39 21.40
C ARG A 215 -26.49 27.29 20.19
N LYS A 216 -25.94 26.96 19.01
CA LYS A 216 -26.20 27.72 17.77
C LYS A 216 -27.69 27.77 17.42
N LYS A 217 -28.39 26.63 17.52
CA LYS A 217 -29.83 26.58 17.26
C LYS A 217 -30.62 27.44 18.25
N THR A 218 -30.27 27.36 19.54
CA THR A 218 -30.91 28.18 20.58
C THR A 218 -30.69 29.68 20.35
N VAL A 219 -29.46 30.10 20.04
CA VAL A 219 -29.16 31.51 19.74
C VAL A 219 -29.93 32.00 18.52
N LYS A 220 -29.96 31.20 17.44
CA LYS A 220 -30.73 31.53 16.24
C LYS A 220 -32.22 31.73 16.58
N GLN A 221 -32.80 30.81 17.35
CA GLN A 221 -34.22 30.89 17.73
C GLN A 221 -34.53 32.10 18.61
N ILE A 222 -33.61 32.51 19.49
CA ILE A 222 -33.74 33.74 20.27
C ILE A 222 -33.72 34.96 19.33
N LEU A 223 -32.77 35.02 18.39
CA LEU A 223 -32.67 36.13 17.44
C LEU A 223 -33.91 36.24 16.55
N ASP A 224 -34.40 35.12 16.03
CA ASP A 224 -35.62 35.06 15.21
C ASP A 224 -36.82 35.59 16.01
N ASN A 225 -36.95 35.24 17.30
CA ASN A 225 -38.00 35.77 18.16
C ASN A 225 -37.88 37.28 18.43
N TYR A 226 -36.68 37.80 18.61
CA TYR A 226 -36.45 39.25 18.77
C TYR A 226 -36.82 40.02 17.51
N GLN A 227 -36.46 39.50 16.33
CA GLN A 227 -36.79 40.09 15.04
C GLN A 227 -38.32 40.24 14.86
N ILE A 228 -39.07 39.18 15.16
CA ILE A 228 -40.54 39.18 15.10
C ILE A 228 -41.14 40.24 16.04
N SER A 229 -40.62 40.35 17.27
CA SER A 229 -41.12 41.35 18.22
C SER A 229 -40.89 42.79 17.77
N TYR A 230 -39.79 43.05 17.05
CA TYR A 230 -39.45 44.37 16.55
C TYR A 230 -40.32 44.78 15.35
N GLU A 231 -40.60 43.84 14.45
CA GLU A 231 -41.48 44.06 13.29
C GLU A 231 -42.92 44.38 13.74
N GLN A 232 -43.42 43.70 14.78
CA GLN A 232 -44.74 43.97 15.37
C GLN A 232 -44.85 45.36 16.01
N LEU A 233 -43.79 45.86 16.65
CA LEU A 233 -43.76 47.22 17.22
C LEU A 233 -43.72 48.31 16.13
N VAL A 234 -42.99 48.06 15.04
CA VAL A 234 -42.90 49.00 13.91
C VAL A 234 -44.21 49.06 13.10
N GLU A 235 -45.01 48.00 13.11
CA GLU A 235 -46.34 47.98 12.50
C GLU A 235 -47.40 48.66 13.38
N SER A 236 -47.30 48.57 14.72
CA SER A 236 -48.22 49.27 15.63
C SER A 236 -48.04 50.80 15.66
N ASP A 237 -46.85 51.30 15.32
CA ASP A 237 -46.57 52.74 15.26
C ASP A 237 -47.01 53.38 13.92
N LYS A 238 -47.57 52.59 12.98
CA LYS A 238 -48.04 53.05 11.66
C LYS A 238 -49.57 53.16 11.55
N GLU A 239 -50.33 52.77 12.57
CA GLU A 239 -51.77 53.01 12.71
C GLU A 239 -52.05 54.26 13.56
#